data_AF-A0A5C7S2R7-F1
#
_entry.id   AF-A0A5C7S2R7-F1
#
_cell.length_a   1.000
_cell.length_b   1.000
_cell.length_c   1.000
_cell.angle_alpha   90.00
_cell.angle_beta   90.00
_cell.angle_gamma   90.00
#
_symmetry.space_group_name_H-M   'P 1'
#
loop_
_entity.id
_entity.type
_entity.pdbx_description
1 polymer ?
#
loop_
_entity_poly.entity_id
_entity_poly.type
_entity_poly.pdbx_seq_one_letter_code
_entity_poly.pdbx_strand_id
1 'polypeptide(L)'
;MKTLLKGICKYMLGVLSIAGGLSAAAACQAATITADFNGDGINDTATITAGSGTVKIVRGGGAGTTTYNTFSNWLTFHAINANGIAGQELVATFASGYVEIIDDRARTSRGYNVQGINSILGSRTLFFSELNGAAGTEILFIYAKGAVSIIDDRLHTIRDYNVFGVGFGGSTRYLQIAEFNGVAGNEIMFSYMSGTSMVVDDRLRTVRTYNYLTNGSAPTYANADGVAGLEAIFRFGGSTIWLVDRTRSLIYR
;
A
#
# COMPACT_ATOMS: atom_id res chain seq x y z
N MET A 1 13.06 -17.77 2.72
CA MET A 1 13.92 -17.13 1.70
C MET A 1 13.66 -15.64 1.73
N LYS A 2 14.66 -14.82 2.10
CA LYS A 2 14.59 -13.36 1.99
C LYS A 2 14.96 -13.01 0.55
N THR A 3 14.00 -12.59 -0.26
CA THR A 3 14.27 -12.02 -1.58
C THR A 3 15.02 -10.71 -1.37
N LEU A 4 16.31 -10.69 -1.72
CA LEU A 4 17.10 -9.46 -1.77
C LEU A 4 16.54 -8.57 -2.89
N LEU A 5 15.69 -7.62 -2.54
CA LEU A 5 15.29 -6.49 -3.40
C LEU A 5 16.49 -5.56 -3.60
N LYS A 6 17.45 -5.96 -4.46
CA LYS A 6 18.48 -5.05 -4.99
C LYS A 6 17.84 -4.30 -6.17
N GLY A 7 17.59 -3.00 -6.00
CA GLY A 7 17.24 -2.11 -7.13
C GLY A 7 15.91 -1.37 -7.08
N ILE A 8 15.16 -1.38 -5.97
CA ILE A 8 14.04 -0.43 -5.84
C ILE A 8 14.64 0.98 -5.92
N CYS A 9 14.13 1.79 -6.84
CA CYS A 9 14.30 3.24 -6.82
C CYS A 9 13.62 3.78 -5.56
N LYS A 10 14.28 3.61 -4.41
CA LYS A 10 13.79 4.03 -3.10
C LYS A 10 14.02 5.52 -2.97
N TYR A 11 13.12 6.34 -3.51
CA TYR A 11 12.82 7.58 -2.83
C TYR A 11 11.87 7.23 -1.70
N MET A 12 12.49 7.05 -0.54
CA MET A 12 11.83 6.81 0.73
C MET A 12 10.82 7.93 0.98
N LEU A 13 9.53 7.63 0.83
CA LEU A 13 8.50 8.36 1.58
C LEU A 13 8.62 7.90 3.04
N GLY A 14 9.45 8.61 3.79
CA GLY A 14 9.63 8.55 5.23
C GLY A 14 10.49 9.75 5.57
N VAL A 15 9.96 10.83 6.11
CA VAL A 15 9.31 10.94 7.41
C VAL A 15 8.19 11.99 7.33
N LEU A 16 6.97 11.69 7.77
CA LEU A 16 6.01 12.75 8.12
C LEU A 16 6.29 13.17 9.56
N SER A 17 7.29 14.02 9.74
CA SER A 17 7.47 14.84 10.93
C SER A 17 7.47 16.29 10.46
N ILE A 18 6.39 16.99 10.81
CA ILE A 18 6.26 18.43 11.03
C ILE A 18 7.18 19.41 10.27
N ALA A 19 6.52 20.38 9.64
CA ALA A 19 7.00 21.70 9.25
C ALA A 19 8.04 21.78 8.10
N GLY A 20 7.67 22.52 7.05
CA GLY A 20 8.58 22.96 5.99
C GLY A 20 8.52 22.05 4.77
N GLY A 21 8.02 22.59 3.66
CA GLY A 21 7.85 21.84 2.42
C GLY A 21 9.16 21.22 1.91
N LEU A 22 9.04 20.02 1.35
CA LEU A 22 10.03 19.47 0.43
C LEU A 22 9.35 19.22 -0.92
N SER A 23 9.72 20.06 -1.88
CA SER A 23 9.57 19.82 -3.31
C SER A 23 10.82 19.11 -3.82
N ALA A 24 10.68 17.84 -4.19
CA ALA A 24 11.56 17.18 -5.16
C ALA A 24 10.86 15.91 -5.66
N ALA A 25 10.09 16.02 -6.74
CA ALA A 25 9.81 14.85 -7.57
C ALA A 25 11.12 14.49 -8.29
N ALA A 26 12.00 13.74 -7.63
CA ALA A 26 13.09 13.09 -8.31
C ALA A 26 12.48 11.93 -9.10
N ALA A 27 12.17 12.16 -10.38
CA ALA A 27 11.77 11.09 -11.28
C ALA A 27 12.90 10.05 -11.33
N CYS A 28 12.56 8.79 -11.16
CA CYS A 28 13.54 7.73 -11.26
C CYS A 28 14.13 7.74 -12.68
N GLN A 29 15.44 8.02 -12.85
CA GLN A 29 16.05 8.17 -14.18
C GLN A 29 16.35 6.83 -14.89
N ALA A 30 16.64 5.80 -14.10
CA ALA A 30 16.73 4.42 -14.55
C ALA A 30 16.55 3.49 -13.34
N ALA A 31 15.95 2.32 -13.55
CA ALA A 31 15.80 1.31 -12.52
C ALA A 31 16.03 -0.08 -13.10
N THR A 32 16.50 -0.99 -12.24
CA THR A 32 16.58 -2.41 -12.55
C THR A 32 15.84 -3.19 -11.47
N ILE A 33 14.91 -4.04 -11.88
CA ILE A 33 14.11 -4.87 -10.98
C ILE A 33 14.22 -6.32 -11.43
N THR A 34 14.45 -7.21 -10.47
CA THR A 34 14.55 -8.64 -10.69
C THR A 34 13.36 -9.33 -10.04
N ALA A 35 12.62 -10.11 -10.83
CA ALA A 35 11.40 -10.81 -10.45
C ALA A 35 11.12 -11.90 -11.50
N ASP A 36 10.35 -12.92 -11.17
CA ASP A 36 9.85 -13.87 -12.16
C ASP A 36 8.64 -13.23 -12.85
N PHE A 37 8.83 -12.58 -14.00
CA PHE A 37 7.78 -11.78 -14.66
C PHE A 37 6.88 -12.62 -15.59
N ASN A 38 7.36 -13.78 -16.06
CA ASN A 38 6.59 -14.73 -16.90
C ASN A 38 6.02 -15.93 -16.14
N GLY A 39 6.40 -16.15 -14.89
CA GLY A 39 5.90 -17.23 -14.04
C GLY A 39 6.57 -18.58 -14.30
N ASP A 40 7.80 -18.60 -14.84
CA ASP A 40 8.52 -19.86 -15.14
C ASP A 40 9.37 -20.37 -13.97
N GLY A 41 9.37 -19.65 -12.85
CA GLY A 41 10.14 -19.96 -11.65
C GLY A 41 11.58 -19.46 -11.69
N ILE A 42 12.00 -18.79 -12.77
CA ILE A 42 13.32 -18.20 -12.93
C ILE A 42 13.18 -16.67 -12.90
N ASN A 43 14.05 -16.01 -12.13
CA ASN A 43 14.05 -14.56 -12.07
C ASN A 43 14.52 -13.94 -13.41
N ASP A 44 13.69 -13.06 -13.94
CA ASP A 44 13.96 -12.17 -15.04
C ASP A 44 14.55 -10.83 -14.55
N THR A 45 15.07 -10.02 -15.47
CA THR A 45 15.59 -8.68 -15.18
C THR A 45 14.92 -7.63 -16.04
N ALA A 46 14.14 -6.75 -15.41
CA ALA A 46 13.57 -5.56 -16.03
C ALA A 46 14.53 -4.38 -15.91
N THR A 47 14.94 -3.81 -17.04
CA THR A 47 15.67 -2.54 -17.13
C THR A 47 14.76 -1.44 -17.63
N ILE A 48 14.71 -0.35 -16.89
CA ILE A 48 13.76 0.74 -17.06
C ILE A 48 14.56 2.01 -17.38
N THR A 49 14.22 2.72 -18.46
CA THR A 49 14.96 3.91 -18.93
C THR A 49 14.05 5.12 -19.02
N ALA A 50 14.23 6.13 -18.16
CA ALA A 50 13.26 7.23 -18.00
C ALA A 50 13.18 8.20 -19.16
N GLY A 51 14.30 8.47 -19.83
CA GLY A 51 14.31 9.33 -21.00
C GLY A 51 13.44 8.81 -22.14
N SER A 52 13.31 7.48 -22.27
CA SER A 52 12.59 6.83 -23.37
C SER A 52 11.22 6.28 -22.98
N GLY A 53 10.86 6.26 -21.69
CA GLY A 53 9.61 5.65 -21.23
C GLY A 53 9.56 4.14 -21.47
N THR A 54 10.71 3.46 -21.53
CA THR A 54 10.77 2.05 -21.96
C THR A 54 11.12 1.12 -20.81
N VAL A 55 10.43 -0.02 -20.75
CA VAL A 55 10.76 -1.17 -19.90
C VAL A 55 11.21 -2.31 -20.80
N LYS A 56 12.41 -2.85 -20.56
CA LYS A 56 12.96 -4.02 -21.26
C LYS A 56 13.14 -5.15 -20.26
N ILE A 57 12.47 -6.28 -20.44
CA ILE A 57 12.57 -7.44 -19.56
C ILE A 57 13.36 -8.54 -20.26
N VAL A 58 14.52 -8.88 -19.69
CA VAL A 58 15.38 -9.96 -20.18
C VAL A 58 15.12 -11.21 -19.36
N ARG A 59 14.93 -12.34 -20.04
CA ARG A 59 14.61 -13.61 -19.39
C ARG A 59 15.75 -14.17 -18.55
N GLY A 60 15.42 -14.70 -17.38
CA GLY A 60 16.28 -15.62 -16.66
C GLY A 60 16.60 -16.83 -17.55
N GLY A 61 17.87 -17.25 -17.60
CA GLY A 61 18.28 -18.38 -18.44
C GLY A 61 18.41 -18.08 -19.95
N GLY A 62 18.26 -16.82 -20.38
CA GLY A 62 18.59 -16.40 -21.76
C GLY A 62 17.49 -16.64 -22.80
N ALA A 63 16.25 -16.92 -22.39
CA ALA A 63 15.12 -17.21 -23.27
C ALA A 63 14.52 -15.99 -24.02
N GLY A 64 15.28 -14.90 -24.16
CA GLY A 64 14.91 -13.73 -24.96
C GLY A 64 14.58 -12.47 -24.16
N THR A 65 13.87 -11.54 -24.79
CA THR A 65 13.57 -10.22 -24.22
C THR A 65 12.20 -9.72 -24.69
N THR A 66 11.49 -9.02 -23.79
CA THR A 66 10.27 -8.26 -24.09
C THR A 66 10.51 -6.77 -23.87
N THR A 67 9.72 -5.94 -24.56
CA THR A 67 9.82 -4.49 -24.46
C THR A 67 8.42 -3.90 -24.36
N TYR A 68 8.24 -3.00 -23.40
CA TYR A 68 7.01 -2.24 -23.18
C TYR A 68 7.31 -0.75 -23.27
N ASN A 69 6.49 -0.04 -24.03
CA ASN A 69 6.48 1.41 -24.02
C ASN A 69 5.48 1.85 -22.96
N THR A 70 5.94 2.72 -22.07
CA THR A 70 5.19 3.35 -20.99
C THR A 70 5.41 4.87 -21.09
N PHE A 71 4.92 5.64 -20.13
CA PHE A 71 5.21 7.07 -20.06
C PHE A 71 6.60 7.35 -19.46
N SER A 72 7.15 8.54 -19.66
CA SER A 72 8.34 8.99 -18.94
C SER A 72 7.97 9.56 -17.55
N ASN A 73 8.97 9.76 -16.69
CA ASN A 73 8.84 10.40 -15.37
C ASN A 73 8.03 9.64 -14.30
N TRP A 74 8.29 8.34 -14.15
CA TRP A 74 7.73 7.56 -13.05
C TRP A 74 8.25 8.04 -11.69
N LEU A 75 7.41 7.91 -10.67
CA LEU A 75 7.77 8.07 -9.27
C LEU A 75 8.40 6.80 -8.70
N THR A 76 7.74 5.66 -8.90
CA THR A 76 8.19 4.38 -8.34
C THR A 76 7.92 3.23 -9.29
N PHE A 77 8.70 2.16 -9.12
CA PHE A 77 8.42 0.85 -9.69
C PHE A 77 8.47 -0.23 -8.62
N HIS A 78 7.57 -1.20 -8.73
CA HIS A 78 7.50 -2.34 -7.83
C HIS A 78 7.16 -3.60 -8.63
N ALA A 79 7.77 -4.73 -8.26
CA ALA A 79 7.33 -6.04 -8.73
C ALA A 79 6.47 -6.67 -7.64
N ILE A 80 5.21 -6.96 -7.96
CA ILE A 80 4.25 -7.61 -7.06
C ILE A 80 3.44 -8.63 -7.84
N ASN A 81 2.92 -9.66 -7.20
CA ASN A 81 1.87 -10.47 -7.82
C ASN A 81 0.53 -9.75 -7.57
N ALA A 82 0.07 -8.94 -8.53
CA ALA A 82 -1.11 -8.09 -8.43
C ALA A 82 -2.41 -8.83 -8.77
N ASN A 83 -2.34 -9.83 -9.65
CA ASN A 83 -3.52 -10.53 -10.17
C ASN A 83 -3.77 -11.91 -9.53
N GLY A 84 -2.85 -12.40 -8.69
CA GLY A 84 -2.93 -13.69 -8.01
C GLY A 84 -2.42 -14.88 -8.83
N ILE A 85 -1.92 -14.66 -10.04
CA ILE A 85 -1.37 -15.68 -10.93
C ILE A 85 0.15 -15.71 -10.77
N ALA A 86 0.79 -16.86 -10.97
CA ALA A 86 2.26 -16.91 -10.96
C ALA A 86 2.85 -16.02 -12.06
N GLY A 87 3.95 -15.35 -11.73
CA GLY A 87 4.48 -14.22 -12.49
C GLY A 87 4.17 -12.91 -11.77
N GLN A 88 5.19 -12.18 -11.30
CA GLN A 88 4.98 -10.85 -10.74
C GLN A 88 4.71 -9.85 -11.86
N GLU A 89 3.78 -8.93 -11.65
CA GLU A 89 3.57 -7.76 -12.47
C GLU A 89 4.50 -6.62 -12.06
N LEU A 90 4.83 -5.76 -13.04
CA LEU A 90 5.55 -4.52 -12.80
C LEU A 90 4.56 -3.36 -12.66
N VAL A 91 4.52 -2.74 -11.49
CA VAL A 91 3.69 -1.58 -11.17
C VAL A 91 4.52 -0.32 -11.26
N ALA A 92 4.14 0.60 -12.14
CA ALA A 92 4.73 1.93 -12.29
C ALA A 92 3.74 2.99 -11.77
N THR A 93 4.20 3.90 -10.91
CA THR A 93 3.36 5.00 -10.41
C THR A 93 3.85 6.34 -10.92
N PHE A 94 2.92 7.28 -11.11
CA PHE A 94 3.22 8.61 -11.64
C PHE A 94 2.71 9.73 -10.73
N ALA A 95 3.34 10.90 -10.85
CA ALA A 95 2.95 12.10 -10.10
C ALA A 95 1.55 12.59 -10.47
N SER A 96 1.12 12.35 -11.71
CA SER A 96 -0.22 12.65 -12.22
C SER A 96 -1.32 11.89 -11.49
N GLY A 97 -1.00 10.76 -10.87
CA GLY A 97 -1.98 9.83 -10.32
C GLY A 97 -2.28 8.65 -11.23
N TYR A 98 -1.73 8.63 -12.44
CA TYR A 98 -1.72 7.42 -13.26
C TYR A 98 -0.89 6.32 -12.59
N VAL A 99 -1.33 5.09 -12.74
CA VAL A 99 -0.65 3.86 -12.34
C VAL A 99 -0.72 2.92 -13.52
N GLU A 100 0.41 2.39 -13.95
CA GLU A 100 0.50 1.38 -14.99
C GLU A 100 0.92 0.05 -14.38
N ILE A 101 0.28 -1.03 -14.78
CA ILE A 101 0.62 -2.40 -14.40
C ILE A 101 0.94 -3.16 -15.67
N ILE A 102 2.17 -3.66 -15.78
CA ILE A 102 2.62 -4.50 -16.89
C ILE A 102 2.58 -5.95 -16.43
N ASP A 103 1.80 -6.75 -17.14
CA ASP A 103 1.76 -8.21 -17.01
C ASP A 103 2.50 -8.81 -18.21
N ASP A 104 3.73 -9.22 -17.95
CA ASP A 104 4.62 -9.68 -18.99
C ASP A 104 4.31 -11.12 -19.43
N ARG A 105 3.87 -11.97 -18.50
CA ARG A 105 3.27 -13.27 -18.82
C ARG A 105 2.12 -13.13 -19.82
N ALA A 106 1.19 -12.20 -19.59
CA ALA A 106 0.04 -11.96 -20.47
C ALA A 106 0.35 -11.08 -21.69
N ARG A 107 1.52 -10.44 -21.75
CA ARG A 107 1.89 -9.47 -22.78
C ARG A 107 0.95 -8.26 -22.86
N THR A 108 0.51 -7.77 -21.72
CA THR A 108 -0.43 -6.63 -21.64
C THR A 108 0.04 -5.59 -20.63
N SER A 109 -0.42 -4.34 -20.80
CA SER A 109 -0.38 -3.34 -19.74
C SER A 109 -1.78 -2.79 -19.46
N ARG A 110 -1.99 -2.34 -18.22
CA ARG A 110 -3.26 -1.80 -17.72
C ARG A 110 -3.02 -0.50 -16.98
N GLY A 111 -3.95 0.43 -17.12
CA GLY A 111 -3.85 1.78 -16.56
C GLY A 111 -4.96 2.07 -15.56
N TYR A 112 -4.60 2.67 -14.43
CA TYR A 112 -5.52 3.10 -13.38
C TYR A 112 -5.26 4.57 -13.05
N ASN A 113 -6.33 5.33 -12.83
CA ASN A 113 -6.24 6.74 -12.46
C ASN A 113 -6.69 6.92 -11.02
N VAL A 114 -5.74 7.21 -10.13
CA VAL A 114 -6.01 7.71 -8.78
C VAL A 114 -5.64 9.21 -8.72
N GLN A 115 -5.85 9.85 -7.58
CA GLN A 115 -5.49 11.26 -7.42
C GLN A 115 -3.97 11.45 -7.36
N GLY A 116 -3.46 12.45 -8.08
CA GLY A 116 -2.02 12.77 -8.14
C GLY A 116 -1.42 13.28 -6.83
N ILE A 117 -0.09 13.36 -6.76
CA ILE A 117 0.65 13.72 -5.53
C ILE A 117 0.49 15.19 -5.12
N ASN A 118 0.16 16.06 -6.08
CA ASN A 118 -0.13 17.48 -5.86
C ASN A 118 -1.63 17.77 -5.85
N SER A 119 -2.46 16.75 -5.65
CA SER A 119 -3.91 16.89 -5.63
C SER A 119 -4.39 17.64 -4.38
N ILE A 120 -5.66 18.07 -4.42
CA ILE A 120 -6.33 18.70 -3.30
C ILE A 120 -6.40 17.80 -2.05
N LEU A 121 -6.15 16.49 -2.18
CA LEU A 121 -6.12 15.51 -1.08
C LEU A 121 -4.80 15.52 -0.29
N GLY A 122 -3.82 16.32 -0.73
CA GLY A 122 -2.51 16.46 -0.10
C GLY A 122 -1.56 15.31 -0.43
N SER A 123 -0.50 15.18 0.36
CA SER A 123 0.52 14.14 0.18
C SER A 123 -0.08 12.74 0.21
N ARG A 124 0.49 11.83 -0.58
CA ARG A 124 0.01 10.46 -0.78
C ARG A 124 1.11 9.46 -0.45
N THR A 125 0.76 8.39 0.25
CA THR A 125 1.65 7.25 0.55
C THR A 125 1.16 6.00 -0.16
N LEU A 126 2.09 5.16 -0.60
CA LEU A 126 1.85 3.91 -1.34
C LEU A 126 2.16 2.70 -0.47
N PHE A 127 1.27 1.71 -0.48
CA PHE A 127 1.41 0.42 0.19
C PHE A 127 0.98 -0.71 -0.75
N PHE A 128 1.43 -1.92 -0.42
CA PHE A 128 1.02 -3.15 -1.08
C PHE A 128 0.63 -4.14 0.00
N SER A 129 -0.56 -4.70 -0.09
CA SER A 129 -1.06 -5.69 0.86
C SER A 129 -2.17 -6.47 0.20
N GLU A 130 -2.34 -7.72 0.63
CA GLU A 130 -3.61 -8.42 0.44
C GLU A 130 -4.63 -7.77 1.40
N LEU A 131 -5.73 -7.23 0.88
CA LEU A 131 -6.78 -6.50 1.61
C LEU A 131 -8.17 -7.14 1.55
N ASN A 132 -8.42 -8.11 0.66
CA ASN A 132 -9.75 -8.64 0.38
C ASN A 132 -9.91 -10.16 0.59
N GLY A 133 -8.84 -10.90 0.89
CA GLY A 133 -8.87 -12.34 1.14
C GLY A 133 -8.63 -13.19 -0.11
N ALA A 134 -8.51 -12.58 -1.29
CA ALA A 134 -8.26 -13.27 -2.55
C ALA A 134 -6.79 -13.20 -2.94
N ALA A 135 -6.32 -14.19 -3.71
CA ALA A 135 -4.98 -14.15 -4.28
C ALA A 135 -4.83 -12.92 -5.21
N GLY A 136 -3.72 -12.21 -5.04
CA GLY A 136 -3.43 -10.94 -5.69
C GLY A 136 -3.11 -9.87 -4.64
N THR A 137 -2.08 -9.09 -4.87
CA THR A 137 -1.66 -8.02 -3.95
C THR A 137 -2.30 -6.72 -4.40
N GLU A 138 -3.17 -6.15 -3.58
CA GLU A 138 -3.74 -4.84 -3.86
C GLU A 138 -2.71 -3.71 -3.70
N ILE A 139 -2.98 -2.63 -4.44
CA ILE A 139 -2.15 -1.42 -4.45
C ILE A 139 -2.94 -0.33 -3.74
N LEU A 140 -2.40 0.14 -2.62
CA LEU A 140 -3.09 1.02 -1.70
C LEU A 140 -2.45 2.41 -1.68
N PHE A 141 -3.25 3.43 -1.92
CA PHE A 141 -2.89 4.83 -1.79
C PHE A 141 -3.63 5.46 -0.62
N ILE A 142 -2.88 6.06 0.31
CA ILE A 142 -3.44 6.77 1.46
C ILE A 142 -3.05 8.24 1.37
N TYR A 143 -4.06 9.11 1.43
CA TYR A 143 -3.89 10.56 1.32
C TYR A 143 -3.89 11.24 2.69
N ALA A 144 -3.16 12.36 2.77
CA ALA A 144 -3.08 13.17 3.99
C ALA A 144 -4.44 13.69 4.43
N LYS A 145 -5.35 14.04 3.50
CA LYS A 145 -6.72 14.48 3.82
C LYS A 145 -7.72 13.35 4.09
N GLY A 146 -7.28 12.09 4.09
CA GLY A 146 -8.10 10.96 4.55
C GLY A 146 -8.81 10.17 3.47
N ALA A 147 -8.67 10.53 2.20
CA ALA A 147 -9.03 9.61 1.12
C ALA A 147 -8.10 8.39 1.14
N VAL A 148 -8.64 7.24 0.75
CA VAL A 148 -7.94 5.97 0.59
C VAL A 148 -8.40 5.36 -0.74
N SER A 149 -7.48 5.03 -1.63
CA SER A 149 -7.78 4.39 -2.91
C SER A 149 -7.08 3.05 -3.00
N ILE A 150 -7.81 2.01 -3.39
CA ILE A 150 -7.31 0.64 -3.53
C ILE A 150 -7.51 0.20 -4.98
N ILE A 151 -6.44 -0.24 -5.63
CA ILE A 151 -6.49 -0.88 -6.94
C ILE A 151 -6.46 -2.39 -6.72
N ASP A 152 -7.41 -3.06 -7.36
CA ASP A 152 -7.49 -4.50 -7.50
C ASP A 152 -7.34 -4.83 -8.97
N ASP A 153 -6.13 -5.26 -9.33
CA ASP A 153 -5.77 -5.53 -10.72
C ASP A 153 -6.41 -6.81 -11.23
N ARG A 154 -6.72 -7.78 -10.37
CA ARG A 154 -7.46 -8.98 -10.75
C ARG A 154 -8.86 -8.65 -11.27
N LEU A 155 -9.52 -7.66 -10.65
CA LEU A 155 -10.87 -7.21 -11.04
C LEU A 155 -10.86 -5.98 -11.96
N HIS A 156 -9.71 -5.38 -12.23
CA HIS A 156 -9.57 -4.10 -12.92
C HIS A 156 -10.41 -2.97 -12.29
N THR A 157 -10.43 -2.89 -10.96
CA THR A 157 -11.24 -1.89 -10.25
C THR A 157 -10.42 -0.99 -9.34
N ILE A 158 -10.93 0.23 -9.13
CA ILE A 158 -10.49 1.13 -8.07
C ILE A 158 -11.63 1.23 -7.05
N ARG A 159 -11.29 1.14 -5.77
CA ARG A 159 -12.22 1.30 -4.65
C ARG A 159 -11.74 2.42 -3.76
N ASP A 160 -12.65 3.32 -3.40
CA ASP A 160 -12.32 4.50 -2.60
C ASP A 160 -13.04 4.48 -1.26
N TYR A 161 -12.31 4.88 -0.22
CA TYR A 161 -12.79 5.01 1.16
C TYR A 161 -12.40 6.36 1.73
N ASN A 162 -13.12 6.79 2.75
CA ASN A 162 -12.83 8.03 3.47
C ASN A 162 -12.61 7.74 4.95
N VAL A 163 -11.49 8.22 5.47
CA VAL A 163 -11.15 8.29 6.88
C VAL A 163 -10.81 9.72 7.25
N PHE A 164 -10.54 10.00 8.52
CA PHE A 164 -10.11 11.34 8.90
C PHE A 164 -8.69 11.64 8.39
N GLY A 165 -8.50 12.88 7.94
CA GLY A 165 -7.20 13.39 7.55
C GLY A 165 -6.20 13.47 8.72
N VAL A 166 -4.92 13.59 8.39
CA VAL A 166 -3.87 13.93 9.37
C VAL A 166 -4.19 15.30 9.97
N GLY A 167 -3.99 15.46 11.29
CA GLY A 167 -4.29 16.70 11.99
C GLY A 167 -5.78 16.92 12.25
N PHE A 168 -6.64 15.95 11.94
CA PHE A 168 -8.03 15.95 12.41
C PHE A 168 -8.04 16.07 13.94
N GLY A 169 -8.77 17.06 14.47
CA GLY A 169 -8.75 17.37 15.90
C GLY A 169 -7.36 17.73 16.45
N GLY A 170 -6.45 18.25 15.62
CA GLY A 170 -5.07 18.56 16.01
C GLY A 170 -4.19 17.32 16.29
N SER A 171 -4.64 16.12 15.91
CA SER A 171 -4.06 14.86 16.37
C SER A 171 -3.17 14.16 15.33
N THR A 172 -2.13 13.48 15.81
CA THR A 172 -1.32 12.56 14.98
C THR A 172 -2.16 11.35 14.58
N ARG A 173 -1.88 10.82 13.38
CA ARG A 173 -2.50 9.62 12.83
C ARG A 173 -1.48 8.49 12.77
N TYR A 174 -1.79 7.37 13.40
CA TYR A 174 -1.06 6.10 13.32
C TYR A 174 -1.75 5.20 12.31
N LEU A 175 -0.98 4.44 11.54
CA LEU A 175 -1.46 3.55 10.50
C LEU A 175 -0.91 2.15 10.75
N GLN A 176 -1.76 1.14 10.62
CA GLN A 176 -1.35 -0.26 10.59
C GLN A 176 -2.19 -1.01 9.55
N ILE A 177 -1.51 -1.82 8.75
CA ILE A 177 -2.15 -2.76 7.82
C ILE A 177 -1.84 -4.16 8.33
N ALA A 178 -2.87 -4.89 8.76
CA ALA A 178 -2.73 -6.21 9.34
C ALA A 178 -4.10 -6.91 9.37
N GLU A 179 -4.09 -8.19 9.70
CA GLU A 179 -5.31 -8.96 9.91
C GLU A 179 -5.85 -8.65 11.33
N PHE A 180 -7.04 -8.05 11.42
CA PHE A 180 -7.64 -7.58 12.67
C PHE A 180 -8.95 -8.32 13.03
N ASN A 181 -9.57 -9.02 12.08
CA ASN A 181 -10.89 -9.61 12.25
C ASN A 181 -10.89 -11.16 12.30
N GLY A 182 -9.74 -11.81 12.15
CA GLY A 182 -9.58 -13.26 12.10
C GLY A 182 -9.83 -13.89 10.73
N VAL A 183 -10.01 -13.09 9.67
CA VAL A 183 -10.36 -13.55 8.31
C VAL A 183 -9.25 -13.15 7.34
N ALA A 184 -8.99 -13.97 6.32
CA ALA A 184 -8.00 -13.61 5.31
C ALA A 184 -8.32 -12.28 4.61
N GLY A 185 -7.26 -11.52 4.31
CA GLY A 185 -7.30 -10.14 3.84
C GLY A 185 -7.01 -9.18 4.98
N ASN A 186 -5.95 -8.38 4.88
CA ASN A 186 -5.61 -7.42 5.93
C ASN A 186 -6.58 -6.23 5.92
N GLU A 187 -6.96 -5.72 7.08
CA GLU A 187 -7.61 -4.43 7.21
C GLU A 187 -6.59 -3.29 7.34
N ILE A 188 -7.07 -2.07 7.15
CA ILE A 188 -6.30 -0.83 7.33
C ILE A 188 -6.85 -0.09 8.54
N MET A 189 -6.10 -0.10 9.64
CA MET A 189 -6.46 0.63 10.85
C MET A 189 -5.76 1.99 10.89
N PHE A 190 -6.56 3.04 11.05
CA PHE A 190 -6.13 4.41 11.30
C PHE A 190 -6.49 4.78 12.73
N SER A 191 -5.50 5.00 13.58
CA SER A 191 -5.72 5.42 14.97
C SER A 191 -5.27 6.86 15.17
N TYR A 192 -6.06 7.65 15.89
CA TYR A 192 -5.84 9.06 16.10
C TYR A 192 -5.56 9.33 17.57
N MET A 193 -4.61 10.22 17.87
CA MET A 193 -4.30 10.61 19.26
C MET A 193 -5.52 11.15 20.03
N SER A 194 -6.55 11.63 19.32
CA SER A 194 -7.80 12.12 19.90
C SER A 194 -8.68 11.03 20.52
N GLY A 195 -8.35 9.76 20.37
CA GLY A 195 -9.17 8.65 20.89
C GLY A 195 -10.21 8.15 19.90
N THR A 196 -9.86 8.15 18.61
CA THR A 196 -10.67 7.53 17.57
C THR A 196 -9.81 6.54 16.80
N SER A 197 -10.39 5.42 16.37
CA SER A 197 -9.82 4.56 15.33
C SER A 197 -10.83 4.32 14.23
N MET A 198 -10.37 4.29 12.99
CA MET A 198 -11.16 3.92 11.82
C MET A 198 -10.52 2.69 11.17
N VAL A 199 -11.31 1.68 10.84
CA VAL A 199 -10.85 0.44 10.19
C VAL A 199 -11.51 0.34 8.83
N VAL A 200 -10.69 0.32 7.78
CA VAL A 200 -11.13 0.02 6.41
C VAL A 200 -11.00 -1.47 6.18
N ASP A 201 -12.09 -2.09 5.78
CA ASP A 201 -12.20 -3.50 5.43
C ASP A 201 -12.66 -3.58 3.98
N ASP A 202 -11.70 -3.85 3.09
CA ASP A 202 -11.93 -3.80 1.64
C ASP A 202 -12.78 -4.98 1.15
N ARG A 203 -12.61 -6.15 1.79
CA ARG A 203 -13.43 -7.33 1.55
C ARG A 203 -14.92 -7.05 1.75
N LEU A 204 -15.28 -6.39 2.85
CA LEU A 204 -16.66 -6.04 3.17
C LEU A 204 -17.09 -4.68 2.59
N ARG A 205 -16.15 -3.90 2.04
CA ARG A 205 -16.35 -2.52 1.56
C ARG A 205 -16.91 -1.60 2.65
N THR A 206 -16.35 -1.69 3.85
CA THR A 206 -16.82 -0.90 5.00
C THR A 206 -15.71 -0.09 5.64
N VAL A 207 -16.12 1.02 6.26
CA VAL A 207 -15.30 1.77 7.20
C VAL A 207 -15.99 1.75 8.56
N ARG A 208 -15.31 1.23 9.57
CA ARG A 208 -15.80 1.16 10.95
C ARG A 208 -15.11 2.22 11.79
N THR A 209 -15.82 2.82 12.74
CA THR A 209 -15.27 3.86 13.63
C THR A 209 -15.46 3.46 15.09
N TYR A 210 -14.40 3.60 15.87
CA TYR A 210 -14.34 3.29 17.29
C TYR A 210 -13.87 4.52 18.06
N ASN A 211 -14.56 4.89 19.13
CA ASN A 211 -14.18 6.00 20.01
C ASN A 211 -13.85 5.48 21.40
N TYR A 212 -12.74 5.92 21.97
CA TYR A 212 -12.22 5.46 23.25
C TYR A 212 -11.36 6.53 23.91
N LEU A 213 -11.16 6.41 25.21
CA LEU A 213 -10.24 7.29 25.94
C LEU A 213 -8.79 6.88 25.65
N THR A 214 -7.88 7.84 25.53
CA THR A 214 -6.46 7.55 25.31
C THR A 214 -5.60 8.65 25.90
N ASN A 215 -4.36 8.33 26.25
CA ASN A 215 -3.33 9.33 26.56
C ASN A 215 -2.67 9.91 25.31
N GLY A 216 -3.15 9.55 24.11
CA GLY A 216 -2.60 9.97 22.83
C GLY A 216 -1.35 9.21 22.41
N SER A 217 -0.98 8.13 23.09
CA SER A 217 0.17 7.30 22.67
C SER A 217 -0.16 6.48 21.42
N ALA A 218 0.88 6.13 20.66
CA ALA A 218 0.76 5.16 19.59
C ALA A 218 0.24 3.81 20.12
N PRO A 219 -0.68 3.14 19.40
CA PRO A 219 -1.07 1.78 19.74
C PRO A 219 0.08 0.79 19.56
N THR A 220 0.02 -0.29 20.33
CA THR A 220 0.73 -1.53 20.01
C THR A 220 -0.24 -2.55 19.43
N TYR A 221 0.23 -3.39 18.50
CA TYR A 221 -0.60 -4.40 17.85
C TYR A 221 -0.11 -5.79 18.21
N ALA A 222 -0.98 -6.62 18.78
CA ALA A 222 -0.63 -7.97 19.20
C ALA A 222 -1.88 -8.86 19.23
N ASN A 223 -1.69 -10.16 19.01
CA ASN A 223 -2.69 -11.15 19.38
C ASN A 223 -2.55 -11.41 20.89
N ALA A 224 -3.36 -10.71 21.67
CA ALA A 224 -3.28 -10.63 23.12
C ALA A 224 -4.27 -11.56 23.83
N ASP A 225 -5.26 -12.11 23.12
CA ASP A 225 -6.19 -13.11 23.67
C ASP A 225 -6.06 -14.52 23.08
N GLY A 226 -5.17 -14.71 22.12
CA GLY A 226 -4.90 -16.00 21.48
C GLY A 226 -5.87 -16.36 20.35
N VAL A 227 -6.82 -15.49 20.01
CA VAL A 227 -7.77 -15.68 18.90
C VAL A 227 -7.22 -15.01 17.64
N ALA A 228 -7.56 -15.51 16.45
CA ALA A 228 -7.13 -14.88 15.20
C ALA A 228 -7.61 -13.41 15.10
N GLY A 229 -6.85 -12.58 14.39
CA GLY A 229 -6.98 -11.12 14.37
C GLY A 229 -6.17 -10.44 15.47
N LEU A 230 -5.37 -9.43 15.11
CA LEU A 230 -4.64 -8.62 16.08
C LEU A 230 -5.59 -7.67 16.83
N GLU A 231 -5.26 -7.38 18.09
CA GLU A 231 -5.83 -6.26 18.82
C GLU A 231 -4.95 -5.02 18.71
N ALA A 232 -5.59 -3.85 18.62
CA ALA A 232 -4.90 -2.59 18.85
C ALA A 232 -5.02 -2.19 20.32
N ILE A 233 -3.89 -2.05 20.99
CA ILE A 233 -3.80 -1.81 22.43
C ILE A 233 -3.34 -0.39 22.68
N PHE A 234 -4.20 0.39 23.34
CA PHE A 234 -3.98 1.78 23.72
C PHE A 234 -3.74 1.90 25.22
N ARG A 235 -3.02 2.95 25.65
CA ARG A 235 -2.79 3.25 27.07
C ARG A 235 -3.68 4.42 27.52
N PHE A 236 -4.26 4.30 28.70
CA PHE A 236 -5.05 5.36 29.32
C PHE A 236 -5.00 5.26 30.84
N GLY A 237 -4.56 6.32 31.54
CA GLY A 237 -4.67 6.39 33.01
C GLY A 237 -3.98 5.27 33.80
N GLY A 238 -2.94 4.63 33.26
CA GLY A 238 -2.29 3.45 33.85
C GLY A 238 -2.90 2.09 33.45
N SER A 239 -4.06 2.12 32.79
CA SER A 239 -4.79 0.99 32.20
C SER A 239 -4.53 0.85 30.69
N THR A 240 -5.06 -0.22 30.11
CA THR A 240 -5.06 -0.47 28.66
C THR A 240 -6.47 -0.60 28.10
N ILE A 241 -6.63 -0.21 26.83
CA ILE A 241 -7.86 -0.40 26.07
C ILE A 241 -7.52 -1.22 24.84
N TRP A 242 -8.22 -2.33 24.66
CA TRP A 242 -8.04 -3.21 23.52
C TRP A 242 -9.19 -2.97 22.54
N LEU A 243 -8.86 -2.54 21.33
CA LEU A 243 -9.78 -2.55 20.21
C LEU A 243 -9.70 -3.91 19.54
N VAL A 244 -10.82 -4.63 19.56
CA VAL A 244 -10.98 -5.96 18.99
C VAL A 244 -11.94 -5.84 17.81
N ASP A 245 -11.41 -5.79 16.59
CA ASP A 245 -12.23 -5.53 15.40
C ASP A 245 -13.11 -6.73 15.02
N ARG A 246 -12.62 -7.97 15.20
CA ARG A 246 -13.41 -9.20 14.97
C ARG A 246 -14.78 -9.19 15.64
N THR A 247 -14.87 -8.68 16.87
CA THR A 247 -16.11 -8.58 17.66
C THR A 247 -16.65 -7.15 17.72
N ARG A 248 -15.99 -6.19 17.06
CA ARG A 248 -16.33 -4.77 17.05
C ARG A 248 -16.46 -4.17 18.44
N SER A 249 -15.55 -4.53 19.34
CA SER A 249 -15.63 -4.19 20.76
C SER A 249 -14.40 -3.48 21.29
N LEU A 250 -14.60 -2.69 22.35
CA LEU A 250 -13.53 -2.09 23.15
C LEU A 250 -13.52 -2.71 24.54
N ILE A 251 -12.38 -3.25 24.95
CA ILE A 251 -12.20 -3.89 26.25
C ILE A 251 -11.28 -3.02 27.11
N TYR A 252 -11.79 -2.56 28.26
CA TYR A 252 -11.04 -1.73 29.21
C TYR A 252 -10.43 -2.65 30.28
N ARG A 253 -9.12 -2.59 30.47
CA ARG A 253 -8.34 -3.43 31.40
C ARG A 253 -7.42 -2.60 32.27
#